data_AF-A0A0K1EF83-F1
#
_entry.id   AF-A0A0K1EF83-F1
#
_cell.length_a   1.000
_cell.length_b   1.000
_cell.length_c   1.000
_cell.angle_alpha   90.00
_cell.angle_beta   90.00
_cell.angle_gamma   90.00
#
_symmetry.space_group_name_H-M   'P 1'
#
loop_
_entity.id
_entity.type
_entity.pdbx_description
1 polymer ?
#
loop_
_entity_poly.entity_id
_entity_poly.type
_entity_poly.pdbx_seq_one_letter_code
_entity_poly.pdbx_strand_id
1 'polypeptide(L)'
;MSTCVAGAVAEANQQQDGNERVRGVVKPCPVQLVLTIQRIREWPKNDEGTSANAKQGGTISTYKLERVGTRKALTEGFMLEAAGPSTKTAGTDQRIPAGTYGIIDNPGTKGPYRFVQTSKSLATATFGERFEVNIHVGNFPTELEGCFCPGQSWSDNEGAFPSVSTSRPQVKELETHIEGEGTTEVVKTYDGRDEHSRKYFTNVTVIVREIAT
;
A
#
# COMPACT_ATOMS: atom_id res chain seq x y z
N MET A 1 -0.66 -10.73 -24.94
CA MET A 1 -0.80 -11.27 -23.57
C MET A 1 0.38 -10.76 -22.77
N SER A 2 0.14 -9.83 -21.85
CA SER A 2 1.17 -9.12 -21.08
C SER A 2 1.40 -9.84 -19.76
N THR A 3 2.55 -10.51 -19.63
CA THR A 3 2.96 -11.30 -18.46
C THR A 3 3.75 -10.48 -17.42
N CYS A 4 3.86 -9.16 -17.59
CA CYS A 4 4.82 -8.35 -16.82
C CYS A 4 4.45 -8.08 -15.35
N VAL A 5 3.28 -8.51 -14.86
CA VAL A 5 2.91 -8.32 -13.44
C VAL A 5 3.18 -9.58 -12.61
N ALA A 6 3.26 -10.77 -13.22
CA ALA A 6 3.50 -12.03 -12.50
C ALA A 6 4.99 -12.36 -12.29
N GLY A 7 5.91 -11.72 -13.04
CA GLY A 7 7.34 -12.06 -13.03
C GLY A 7 8.21 -11.36 -11.99
N ALA A 8 7.76 -10.24 -11.41
CA ALA A 8 8.66 -9.37 -10.64
C ALA A 8 9.09 -9.92 -9.26
N VAL A 9 8.51 -11.04 -8.80
CA VAL A 9 8.82 -11.61 -7.47
C VAL A 9 9.41 -13.03 -7.54
N ALA A 10 9.39 -13.68 -8.70
CA ALA A 10 9.95 -15.04 -8.85
C ALA A 10 11.46 -15.05 -9.14
N GLU A 11 12.01 -13.99 -9.74
CA GLU A 11 13.42 -13.95 -10.17
C GLU A 11 14.40 -13.41 -9.12
N ALA A 12 13.94 -12.97 -7.95
CA ALA A 12 14.85 -12.54 -6.89
C ALA A 12 15.63 -13.70 -6.22
N ASN A 13 15.29 -14.96 -6.56
CA ASN A 13 15.83 -16.15 -5.89
C ASN A 13 16.58 -17.13 -6.81
N GLN A 14 16.86 -16.79 -8.07
CA GLN A 14 17.70 -17.65 -8.91
C GLN A 14 18.69 -16.83 -9.75
N GLN A 15 19.92 -17.35 -9.79
CA GLN A 15 21.01 -17.04 -10.72
C GLN A 15 22.12 -16.11 -10.21
N GLN A 16 22.92 -16.62 -9.27
CA GLN A 16 24.31 -16.92 -9.63
C GLN A 16 24.29 -18.16 -10.54
N ASP A 17 24.58 -17.98 -11.81
CA ASP A 17 25.47 -18.84 -12.61
C ASP A 17 25.31 -18.49 -14.09
N GLY A 18 26.45 -18.27 -14.75
CA GLY A 18 26.54 -17.66 -16.07
C GLY A 18 26.02 -18.54 -17.20
N ASN A 19 25.63 -17.91 -18.32
CA ASN A 19 26.32 -18.03 -19.61
C ASN A 19 25.69 -17.06 -20.63
N GLU A 20 26.43 -16.85 -21.71
CA GLU A 20 26.33 -15.87 -22.79
C GLU A 20 24.97 -15.51 -23.44
N ARG A 21 24.93 -14.23 -23.86
CA ARG A 21 24.36 -13.64 -25.09
C ARG A 21 22.88 -13.91 -25.41
N VAL A 22 22.03 -13.02 -24.91
CA VAL A 22 20.82 -12.57 -25.63
C VAL A 22 20.91 -11.05 -25.81
N ARG A 23 21.30 -10.59 -27.02
CA ARG A 23 21.16 -9.18 -27.43
C ARG A 23 19.70 -8.90 -27.80
N GLY A 24 18.81 -8.98 -26.84
CA GLY A 24 17.54 -8.27 -26.86
C GLY A 24 17.70 -7.02 -26.00
N VAL A 25 17.11 -5.89 -26.39
CA VAL A 25 16.94 -4.79 -25.45
C VAL A 25 15.99 -5.31 -24.37
N VAL A 26 16.55 -5.84 -23.28
CA VAL A 26 15.76 -6.12 -22.08
C VAL A 26 15.24 -4.77 -21.65
N LYS A 27 13.95 -4.50 -21.92
CA LYS A 27 13.32 -3.28 -21.48
C LYS A 27 13.48 -3.27 -19.95
N PRO A 28 14.17 -2.28 -19.37
CA PRO A 28 14.43 -2.26 -17.94
C PRO A 28 13.10 -2.41 -17.19
N CYS A 29 13.13 -3.15 -16.09
CA CYS A 29 11.95 -3.34 -15.25
C CYS A 29 11.37 -1.95 -14.96
N PRO A 30 10.09 -1.69 -15.32
CA PRO A 30 9.52 -0.37 -15.14
C PRO A 30 9.46 -0.01 -13.65
N VAL A 31 9.38 -1.02 -12.76
CA VAL A 31 9.39 -0.79 -11.30
C VAL A 31 10.76 -0.30 -10.85
N GLN A 32 10.78 0.92 -10.33
CA GLN A 32 11.97 1.56 -9.78
C GLN A 32 11.77 1.98 -8.34
N LEU A 33 10.52 2.15 -7.90
CA LEU A 33 10.14 2.55 -6.55
C LEU A 33 9.21 1.51 -5.93
N VAL A 34 9.52 1.08 -4.72
CA VAL A 34 8.71 0.10 -3.97
C VAL A 34 8.35 0.68 -2.62
N LEU A 35 7.05 0.85 -2.37
CA LEU A 35 6.49 1.12 -1.04
C LEU A 35 6.10 -0.20 -0.38
N THR A 36 6.94 -0.69 0.54
CA THR A 36 6.62 -1.89 1.32
C THR A 36 5.90 -1.49 2.60
N ILE A 37 4.77 -2.12 2.91
CA ILE A 37 4.00 -2.00 4.14
C ILE A 37 3.99 -3.38 4.80
N GLN A 38 4.72 -3.51 5.91
CA GLN A 38 4.89 -4.75 6.65
C GLN A 38 4.14 -4.65 7.99
N ARG A 39 3.04 -5.40 8.13
CA ARG A 39 2.28 -5.46 9.39
C ARG A 39 3.15 -6.01 10.51
N ILE A 40 3.09 -5.38 11.69
CA ILE A 40 3.91 -5.77 12.85
C ILE A 40 3.07 -6.11 14.09
N ARG A 41 1.93 -5.45 14.30
CA ARG A 41 1.11 -5.69 15.50
C ARG A 41 -0.34 -5.25 15.27
N GLU A 42 -1.27 -6.04 15.79
CA GLU A 42 -2.70 -5.74 15.81
C GLU A 42 -3.19 -5.49 17.23
N TRP A 43 -4.15 -4.57 17.35
CA TRP A 43 -5.07 -4.43 18.47
C TRP A 43 -6.47 -4.72 17.94
N PRO A 44 -7.10 -5.82 18.38
CA PRO A 44 -8.40 -6.22 17.87
C PRO A 44 -9.49 -5.21 18.22
N LYS A 45 -10.59 -5.23 17.46
CA LYS A 45 -11.83 -4.52 17.81
C LYS A 45 -12.30 -4.97 19.19
N ASN A 46 -12.73 -4.02 20.03
CA ASN A 46 -13.18 -4.28 21.40
C ASN A 46 -14.46 -3.50 21.71
N ASP A 47 -15.62 -4.12 21.53
CA ASP A 47 -16.94 -3.46 21.71
C ASP A 47 -17.15 -2.89 23.13
N GLU A 48 -16.46 -3.44 24.13
CA GLU A 48 -16.46 -2.98 25.53
C GLU A 48 -15.47 -1.83 25.79
N GLY A 49 -14.70 -1.42 24.78
CA GLY A 49 -13.72 -0.35 24.85
C GLY A 49 -14.34 0.98 25.28
N THR A 50 -13.62 1.72 26.13
CA THR A 50 -14.08 2.98 26.73
C THR A 50 -14.07 4.17 25.76
N SER A 51 -13.47 4.03 24.57
CA SER A 51 -13.43 5.04 23.52
C SER A 51 -13.77 4.45 22.15
N ALA A 52 -14.20 5.29 21.21
CA ALA A 52 -14.47 4.85 19.83
C ALA A 52 -13.21 4.25 19.16
N ASN A 53 -12.02 4.76 19.48
CA ASN A 53 -10.76 4.21 18.99
C ASN A 53 -10.46 2.81 19.55
N ALA A 54 -10.72 2.59 20.84
CA ALA A 54 -10.60 1.27 21.45
C ALA A 54 -11.58 0.26 20.83
N LYS A 55 -12.81 0.71 20.52
CA LYS A 55 -13.80 -0.14 19.84
C LYS A 55 -13.37 -0.53 18.44
N GLN A 56 -12.79 0.40 17.71
CA GLN A 56 -12.36 0.19 16.33
C GLN A 56 -11.04 -0.61 16.22
N GLY A 57 -10.14 -0.49 17.19
CA GLY A 57 -8.83 -1.14 17.16
C GLY A 57 -7.96 -0.67 15.98
N GLY A 58 -6.84 -1.34 15.73
CA GLY A 58 -6.05 -1.06 14.54
C GLY A 58 -4.87 -2.01 14.36
N THR A 59 -4.25 -1.95 13.20
CA THR A 59 -3.02 -2.66 12.88
C THR A 59 -1.92 -1.66 12.59
N ILE A 60 -0.79 -1.76 13.27
CA ILE A 60 0.42 -1.00 12.94
C ILE A 60 1.27 -1.84 12.00
N SER A 61 1.77 -1.18 10.96
CA SER A 61 2.77 -1.68 10.04
C SER A 61 3.97 -0.75 10.03
N THR A 62 5.18 -1.26 9.78
CA THR A 62 6.28 -0.42 9.29
C THR A 62 6.09 -0.19 7.79
N TYR A 63 6.44 0.99 7.28
CA TYR A 63 6.56 1.22 5.84
C TYR A 63 7.95 1.70 5.45
N LYS A 64 8.34 1.37 4.22
CA LYS A 64 9.56 1.88 3.56
C LYS A 64 9.28 2.15 2.09
N LEU A 65 9.64 3.34 1.62
CA LEU A 65 9.70 3.66 0.19
C LEU A 65 11.15 3.59 -0.26
N GLU A 66 11.48 2.72 -1.20
CA GLU A 66 12.87 2.45 -1.60
C GLU A 66 13.02 2.45 -3.12
N ARG A 67 14.22 2.84 -3.60
CA ARG A 67 14.59 2.60 -4.99
C ARG A 67 15.09 1.16 -5.14
N VAL A 68 14.59 0.45 -6.14
CA VAL A 68 15.04 -0.91 -6.48
C VAL A 68 16.55 -0.89 -6.72
N GLY A 69 17.27 -1.81 -6.10
CA GLY A 69 18.73 -1.92 -6.21
C GLY A 69 19.52 -0.96 -5.31
N THR A 70 18.85 -0.13 -4.51
CA THR A 70 19.51 0.70 -3.49
C THR A 70 19.32 0.10 -2.10
N ARG A 71 20.25 0.38 -1.16
CA ARG A 71 20.17 -0.09 0.23
C ARG A 71 19.54 0.93 1.20
N LYS A 72 19.13 2.10 0.70
CA LYS A 72 18.66 3.21 1.54
C LYS A 72 17.23 3.58 1.16
N ALA A 73 16.35 3.58 2.15
CA ALA A 73 15.00 4.08 1.98
C ALA A 73 15.01 5.59 1.70
N LEU A 74 14.12 6.02 0.81
CA LEU A 74 13.80 7.42 0.56
C LEU A 74 13.12 8.02 1.78
N THR A 75 12.13 7.29 2.29
CA THR A 75 11.42 7.59 3.52
C THR A 75 10.93 6.29 4.17
N GLU A 76 10.80 6.28 5.49
CA GLU A 76 10.28 5.17 6.28
C GLU A 76 9.49 5.68 7.48
N GLY A 77 8.65 4.82 8.05
CA GLY A 77 7.82 5.16 9.19
C GLY A 77 6.82 4.04 9.50
N PHE A 78 5.64 4.43 9.96
CA PHE A 78 4.56 3.51 10.32
C PHE A 78 3.29 3.81 9.53
N MET A 79 2.50 2.77 9.26
CA MET A 79 1.15 2.88 8.71
C MET A 79 0.17 2.31 9.73
N LEU A 80 -0.88 3.07 10.03
CA LEU A 80 -2.06 2.58 10.70
C LEU A 80 -3.05 2.06 9.65
N GLU A 81 -3.55 0.85 9.86
CA GLU A 81 -4.59 0.17 9.07
C GLU A 81 -5.69 -0.32 10.03
N ALA A 82 -6.86 -0.69 9.50
CA ALA A 82 -7.94 -1.27 10.30
C ALA A 82 -7.54 -2.59 10.99
N ALA A 83 -8.23 -2.94 12.07
CA ALA A 83 -8.11 -4.24 12.73
C ALA A 83 -9.03 -5.29 12.10
N GLY A 84 -8.74 -6.56 12.39
CA GLY A 84 -9.48 -7.72 11.92
C GLY A 84 -8.86 -8.38 10.69
N PRO A 85 -9.39 -9.55 10.29
CA PRO A 85 -8.85 -10.30 9.16
C PRO A 85 -8.87 -9.48 7.88
N SER A 86 -7.95 -9.78 6.96
CA SER A 86 -8.00 -9.20 5.62
C SER A 86 -9.29 -9.60 4.90
N THR A 87 -9.93 -8.65 4.25
CA THR A 87 -11.21 -8.88 3.58
C THR A 87 -11.34 -8.13 2.26
N LYS A 88 -12.15 -8.72 1.37
CA LYS A 88 -12.57 -8.16 0.09
C LYS A 88 -14.02 -7.66 0.11
N THR A 89 -14.68 -7.70 1.26
CA THR A 89 -16.07 -7.26 1.42
C THR A 89 -16.13 -5.77 1.75
N ALA A 90 -17.01 -5.04 1.06
CA ALA A 90 -17.20 -3.60 1.27
C ALA A 90 -17.75 -3.27 2.68
N GLY A 91 -17.42 -2.08 3.21
CA GLY A 91 -18.04 -1.53 4.42
C GLY A 91 -17.68 -2.22 5.74
N THR A 92 -16.77 -3.19 5.73
CA THR A 92 -16.38 -3.99 6.91
C THR A 92 -15.35 -3.29 7.80
N ASP A 93 -14.68 -2.26 7.29
CA ASP A 93 -13.59 -1.53 7.95
C ASP A 93 -12.60 -2.48 8.64
N GLN A 94 -12.11 -3.42 7.84
CA GLN A 94 -11.14 -4.46 8.20
C GLN A 94 -9.87 -4.27 7.38
N ARG A 95 -8.82 -5.08 7.59
CA ARG A 95 -7.61 -5.00 6.76
C ARG A 95 -7.90 -5.24 5.27
N ILE A 96 -7.14 -4.59 4.39
CA ILE A 96 -7.10 -4.98 2.99
C ILE A 96 -6.34 -6.31 2.84
N PRO A 97 -6.53 -7.08 1.77
CA PRO A 97 -5.67 -8.24 1.52
C PRO A 97 -4.19 -7.86 1.46
N ALA A 98 -3.29 -8.74 1.88
CA ALA A 98 -1.89 -8.62 1.50
C ALA A 98 -1.76 -8.83 -0.02
N GLY A 99 -0.79 -8.17 -0.65
CA GLY A 99 -0.65 -8.22 -2.10
C GLY A 99 0.19 -7.10 -2.69
N THR A 100 0.14 -7.01 -4.01
CA THR A 100 0.86 -5.99 -4.80
C THR A 100 -0.15 -5.09 -5.50
N TYR A 101 0.08 -3.78 -5.45
CA TYR A 101 -0.85 -2.76 -5.93
C TYR A 101 -0.10 -1.71 -6.76
N GLY A 102 -0.80 -1.17 -7.75
CA GLY A 102 -0.43 0.10 -8.37
C GLY A 102 -1.10 1.27 -7.66
N ILE A 103 -0.66 2.49 -7.98
CA ILE A 103 -1.29 3.72 -7.47
C ILE A 103 -1.61 4.70 -8.61
N ILE A 104 -2.67 5.47 -8.41
CA ILE A 104 -3.02 6.66 -9.19
C ILE A 104 -3.18 7.85 -8.26
N ASP A 105 -3.15 9.06 -8.82
CA ASP A 105 -3.69 10.24 -8.15
C ASP A 105 -5.14 9.96 -7.74
N ASN A 106 -5.44 10.14 -6.45
CA ASN A 106 -6.75 9.82 -5.91
C ASN A 106 -7.83 10.70 -6.57
N PRO A 107 -8.89 10.11 -7.15
CA PRO A 107 -10.02 10.88 -7.69
C PRO A 107 -10.91 11.49 -6.60
N GLY A 108 -10.82 11.01 -5.37
CA GLY A 108 -11.60 11.50 -4.22
C GLY A 108 -10.91 12.61 -3.43
N THR A 109 -11.50 12.97 -2.29
CA THR A 109 -11.00 14.04 -1.40
C THR A 109 -10.03 13.55 -0.32
N LYS A 110 -9.84 12.22 -0.17
CA LYS A 110 -9.09 11.62 0.93
C LYS A 110 -7.69 11.17 0.54
N GLY A 111 -6.73 12.09 0.66
CA GLY A 111 -5.30 11.80 0.47
C GLY A 111 -4.87 11.65 -0.98
N PRO A 112 -3.56 11.65 -1.25
CA PRO A 112 -3.03 11.80 -2.60
C PRO A 112 -3.17 10.57 -3.48
N TYR A 113 -3.21 9.36 -2.90
CA TYR A 113 -3.08 8.12 -3.68
C TYR A 113 -4.22 7.13 -3.45
N ARG A 114 -4.68 6.52 -4.55
CA ARG A 114 -5.66 5.42 -4.61
C ARG A 114 -4.97 4.15 -5.10
N PHE A 115 -5.24 3.02 -4.46
CA PHE A 115 -4.74 1.72 -4.91
C PHE A 115 -5.57 1.21 -6.09
N VAL A 116 -4.89 0.66 -7.10
CA VAL A 116 -5.51 0.16 -8.34
C VAL A 116 -4.79 -1.07 -8.89
N GLN A 117 -5.41 -1.68 -9.90
CA GLN A 117 -4.80 -2.66 -10.81
C GLN A 117 -5.00 -2.21 -12.27
N THR A 118 -4.12 -2.66 -13.16
CA THR A 118 -4.17 -2.35 -14.61
C THR A 118 -5.11 -3.25 -15.40
N SER A 119 -5.69 -4.26 -14.77
CA SER A 119 -6.70 -5.15 -15.36
C SER A 119 -7.90 -5.26 -14.44
N LYS A 120 -9.11 -5.24 -15.03
CA LYS A 120 -10.36 -5.45 -14.29
C LYS A 120 -10.39 -6.81 -13.60
N SER A 121 -9.94 -7.88 -14.26
CA SER A 121 -9.92 -9.22 -13.66
C SER A 121 -9.00 -9.29 -12.44
N LEU A 122 -7.84 -8.62 -12.52
CA LEU A 122 -6.91 -8.54 -11.39
C LEU A 122 -7.48 -7.66 -10.28
N ALA A 123 -8.12 -6.53 -10.60
CA ALA A 123 -8.79 -5.69 -9.61
C ALA A 123 -9.89 -6.46 -8.86
N THR A 124 -10.76 -7.19 -9.57
CA THR A 124 -11.78 -8.05 -8.95
C THR A 124 -11.15 -9.14 -8.09
N ALA A 125 -10.08 -9.79 -8.58
CA ALA A 125 -9.38 -10.80 -7.80
C ALA A 125 -8.70 -10.23 -6.55
N THR A 126 -8.14 -9.02 -6.62
CA THR A 126 -7.40 -8.40 -5.53
C THR A 126 -8.32 -7.75 -4.50
N PHE A 127 -9.28 -6.93 -4.94
CA PHE A 127 -10.11 -6.13 -4.04
C PHE A 127 -11.50 -6.72 -3.79
N GLY A 128 -12.01 -7.57 -4.70
CA GLY A 128 -13.39 -8.06 -4.67
C GLY A 128 -14.40 -6.92 -4.72
N GLU A 129 -15.19 -6.77 -3.65
CA GLU A 129 -16.16 -5.68 -3.49
C GLU A 129 -15.56 -4.45 -2.79
N ARG A 130 -14.33 -4.57 -2.29
CA ARG A 130 -13.63 -3.44 -1.71
C ARG A 130 -13.16 -2.50 -2.81
N PHE A 131 -13.27 -1.22 -2.57
CA PHE A 131 -12.75 -0.16 -3.42
C PHE A 131 -12.32 0.98 -2.49
N GLU A 132 -11.89 2.11 -3.03
CA GLU A 132 -11.58 3.29 -2.21
C GLU A 132 -10.43 3.13 -1.20
N VAL A 133 -9.52 2.18 -1.43
CA VAL A 133 -8.32 2.03 -0.61
C VAL A 133 -7.32 3.14 -0.92
N ASN A 134 -7.13 4.04 0.05
CA ASN A 134 -6.28 5.23 -0.09
C ASN A 134 -5.11 5.22 0.91
N ILE A 135 -4.12 6.06 0.62
CA ILE A 135 -3.18 6.58 1.63
C ILE A 135 -3.61 8.01 1.95
N HIS A 136 -3.96 8.31 3.20
CA HIS A 136 -4.42 9.65 3.59
C HIS A 136 -4.00 10.05 5.01
N VAL A 137 -4.30 11.30 5.36
CA VAL A 137 -4.00 11.85 6.69
C VAL A 137 -4.98 11.28 7.73
N GLY A 138 -4.44 10.78 8.83
CA GLY A 138 -5.18 10.33 10.00
C GLY A 138 -4.21 9.78 11.04
N ASN A 139 -4.53 9.90 12.33
CA ASN A 139 -3.67 9.44 13.41
C ASN A 139 -4.30 8.31 14.24
N PHE A 140 -5.62 8.13 14.15
CA PHE A 140 -6.39 7.26 15.03
C PHE A 140 -7.28 6.25 14.28
N PRO A 141 -7.64 5.13 14.92
CA PRO A 141 -8.50 4.09 14.37
C PRO A 141 -9.78 4.58 13.68
N THR A 142 -10.50 5.51 14.30
CA THR A 142 -11.78 5.99 13.76
C THR A 142 -11.64 6.83 12.50
N GLU A 143 -10.41 7.20 12.12
CA GLU A 143 -10.13 7.97 10.92
C GLU A 143 -9.80 7.08 9.71
N LEU A 144 -9.65 5.77 9.89
CA LEU A 144 -9.15 4.86 8.87
C LEU A 144 -10.13 4.61 7.74
N GLU A 145 -11.38 4.26 8.06
CA GLU A 145 -12.41 3.86 7.09
C GLU A 145 -11.88 2.84 6.06
N GLY A 146 -11.06 1.89 6.50
CA GLY A 146 -10.46 0.86 5.68
C GLY A 146 -9.26 1.29 4.81
N CYS A 147 -8.67 2.45 5.04
CA CYS A 147 -7.49 2.99 4.34
C CYS A 147 -6.20 2.84 5.16
N PHE A 148 -5.11 3.41 4.64
CA PHE A 148 -3.83 3.53 5.33
C PHE A 148 -3.54 4.97 5.74
N CYS A 149 -3.11 5.13 6.98
CA CYS A 149 -2.69 6.40 7.56
C CYS A 149 -1.20 6.34 7.92
N PRO A 150 -0.30 7.02 7.20
CA PRO A 150 1.12 7.01 7.53
C PRO A 150 1.40 7.91 8.75
N GLY A 151 2.49 7.66 9.45
CA GLY A 151 3.02 8.52 10.50
C GLY A 151 4.46 8.19 10.85
N GLN A 152 5.12 9.10 11.57
CA GLN A 152 6.57 9.00 11.84
C GLN A 152 6.86 8.04 13.01
N SER A 153 5.98 8.04 14.02
CA SER A 153 6.02 7.10 15.14
C SER A 153 4.62 6.57 15.43
N TRP A 154 4.52 5.59 16.32
CA TRP A 154 3.25 5.06 16.81
C TRP A 154 3.27 4.89 18.32
N SER A 155 2.08 4.83 18.91
CA SER A 155 1.83 4.60 20.34
C SER A 155 0.73 3.55 20.50
N ASP A 156 0.72 2.84 21.63
CA ASP A 156 -0.29 1.82 21.95
C ASP A 156 -1.40 2.29 22.89
N ASN A 157 -1.41 3.58 23.26
CA ASN A 157 -2.40 4.21 24.14
C ASN A 157 -2.76 3.33 25.35
N GLU A 158 -1.76 3.00 26.17
CA GLU A 158 -1.90 2.14 27.35
C GLU A 158 -2.38 0.71 27.02
N GLY A 159 -2.08 0.25 25.81
CA GLY A 159 -2.50 -1.05 25.29
C GLY A 159 -3.92 -1.09 24.75
N ALA A 160 -4.69 -0.01 24.81
CA ALA A 160 -6.09 0.01 24.41
C ALA A 160 -6.28 0.04 22.88
N PHE A 161 -5.48 0.83 22.17
CA PHE A 161 -5.54 0.95 20.71
C PHE A 161 -4.27 1.61 20.15
N PRO A 162 -3.92 1.36 18.89
CA PRO A 162 -2.77 2.00 18.28
C PRO A 162 -3.12 3.37 17.73
N SER A 163 -2.15 4.26 17.68
CA SER A 163 -2.22 5.51 16.93
C SER A 163 -0.88 5.81 16.28
N VAL A 164 -0.87 6.55 15.17
CA VAL A 164 0.34 7.11 14.58
C VAL A 164 0.45 8.60 14.88
N SER A 165 1.67 9.15 14.80
CA SER A 165 1.93 10.57 14.97
C SER A 165 2.32 11.22 13.63
N THR A 166 2.15 12.55 13.55
CA THR A 166 2.63 13.37 12.43
C THR A 166 2.21 12.87 11.04
N SER A 167 0.96 12.40 10.90
CA SER A 167 0.49 11.83 9.64
C SER A 167 0.54 12.79 8.46
N ARG A 168 0.18 14.06 8.66
CA ARG A 168 0.21 15.07 7.59
C ARG A 168 1.61 15.28 7.00
N PRO A 169 2.67 15.49 7.81
CA PRO A 169 4.05 15.45 7.34
C PRO A 169 4.40 14.18 6.55
N GLN A 170 4.03 12.99 7.03
CA GLN A 170 4.41 11.74 6.33
C GLN A 170 3.66 11.52 5.02
N VAL A 171 2.39 11.92 4.93
CA VAL A 171 1.68 11.94 3.65
C VAL A 171 2.43 12.85 2.66
N LYS A 172 2.84 14.05 3.10
CA LYS A 172 3.58 14.99 2.26
C LYS A 172 4.96 14.48 1.85
N GLU A 173 5.66 13.78 2.74
CA GLU A 173 6.97 13.20 2.44
C GLU A 173 6.85 12.08 1.40
N LEU A 174 5.88 11.17 1.57
CA LEU A 174 5.57 10.14 0.57
C LEU A 174 5.22 10.76 -0.78
N GLU A 175 4.35 11.77 -0.78
CA GLU A 175 3.97 12.52 -1.98
C GLU A 175 5.20 13.15 -2.64
N THR A 176 6.06 13.83 -1.87
CA THR A 176 7.27 14.47 -2.40
C THR A 176 8.17 13.47 -3.14
N HIS A 177 8.38 12.29 -2.58
CA HIS A 177 9.22 11.27 -3.21
C HIS A 177 8.55 10.59 -4.41
N ILE A 178 7.26 10.25 -4.29
CA ILE A 178 6.51 9.60 -5.39
C ILE A 178 6.33 10.57 -6.55
N GLU A 179 6.00 11.84 -6.31
CA GLU A 179 5.89 12.85 -7.36
C GLU A 179 7.24 13.22 -7.98
N GLY A 180 8.29 13.31 -7.16
CA GLY A 180 9.63 13.70 -7.63
C GLY A 180 10.30 12.65 -8.51
N GLU A 181 9.94 11.38 -8.35
CA GLU A 181 10.63 10.24 -8.97
C GLU A 181 9.70 9.29 -9.74
N GLY A 182 8.39 9.49 -9.61
CA GLY A 182 7.36 8.72 -10.28
C GLY A 182 7.32 9.01 -11.78
N THR A 183 7.34 7.96 -12.58
CA THR A 183 7.05 8.01 -14.02
C THR A 183 5.59 7.66 -14.22
N THR A 184 4.87 8.53 -14.92
CA THR A 184 3.42 8.39 -15.04
C THR A 184 2.93 8.29 -16.47
N GLU A 185 1.86 7.53 -16.66
CA GLU A 185 1.11 7.48 -17.91
C GLU A 185 -0.39 7.60 -17.62
N VAL A 186 -1.16 7.97 -18.64
CA VAL A 186 -2.63 7.91 -18.55
C VAL A 186 -3.07 6.59 -19.16
N VAL A 187 -3.40 5.65 -18.29
CA VAL A 187 -3.94 4.34 -18.68
C VAL A 187 -5.18 4.02 -17.88
N LYS A 188 -5.94 3.09 -18.45
CA LYS A 188 -7.13 2.53 -17.82
C LYS A 188 -6.72 1.63 -16.65
N THR A 189 -7.20 1.96 -15.46
CA THR A 189 -6.94 1.26 -14.20
C THR A 189 -8.25 1.04 -13.43
N TYR A 190 -8.22 0.18 -12.42
CA TYR A 190 -9.41 -0.28 -11.72
C TYR A 190 -9.14 -0.43 -10.21
N ASP A 191 -10.05 0.02 -9.36
CA ASP A 191 -9.94 -0.07 -7.90
C ASP A 191 -10.83 -1.15 -7.27
N GLY A 192 -11.35 -2.07 -8.08
CA GLY A 192 -12.27 -3.13 -7.67
C GLY A 192 -13.71 -2.87 -8.11
N ARG A 193 -14.11 -1.59 -8.17
CA ARG A 193 -15.44 -1.17 -8.59
C ARG A 193 -15.40 -0.32 -9.84
N ASP A 194 -14.64 0.78 -9.79
CA ASP A 194 -14.66 1.82 -10.79
C ASP A 194 -13.47 1.71 -11.74
N GLU A 195 -13.66 2.28 -12.93
CA GLU A 195 -12.62 2.44 -13.94
C GLU A 195 -12.08 3.88 -13.91
N HIS A 196 -10.76 4.01 -13.93
CA HIS A 196 -10.07 5.29 -13.88
C HIS A 196 -9.14 5.45 -15.08
N SER A 197 -9.20 6.62 -15.73
CA SER A 197 -8.24 7.02 -16.78
C SER A 197 -7.51 8.28 -16.30
N ARG A 198 -6.52 8.07 -15.44
CA ARG A 198 -5.79 9.13 -14.71
C ARG A 198 -4.30 8.84 -14.68
N LYS A 199 -3.54 9.74 -14.04
CA LYS A 199 -2.10 9.61 -13.80
C LYS A 199 -1.81 8.35 -12.99
N TYR A 200 -1.33 7.31 -13.68
CA TYR A 200 -0.89 6.04 -13.11
C TYR A 200 0.63 6.02 -12.98
N PHE A 201 1.13 5.71 -11.78
CA PHE A 201 2.57 5.66 -11.50
C PHE A 201 3.16 4.33 -11.93
N THR A 202 3.56 4.25 -13.20
CA THR A 202 4.07 3.03 -13.87
C THR A 202 5.30 2.40 -13.22
N ASN A 203 6.10 3.20 -12.50
CA ASN A 203 7.34 2.75 -11.87
C ASN A 203 7.22 2.60 -10.35
N VAL A 204 6.04 2.83 -9.77
CA VAL A 204 5.78 2.70 -8.33
C VAL A 204 4.95 1.45 -8.07
N THR A 205 5.40 0.63 -7.14
CA THR A 205 4.68 -0.55 -6.68
C THR A 205 4.48 -0.49 -5.18
N VAL A 206 3.26 -0.76 -4.71
CA VAL A 206 2.96 -0.91 -3.28
C VAL A 206 2.85 -2.39 -2.96
N ILE A 207 3.55 -2.84 -1.91
CA ILE A 207 3.52 -4.23 -1.44
C ILE A 207 3.03 -4.23 0.00
N VAL A 208 1.91 -4.90 0.26
CA VAL A 208 1.38 -5.11 1.61
C VAL A 208 1.65 -6.54 2.04
N ARG A 209 2.26 -6.71 3.22
CA ARG A 209 2.65 -8.01 3.78
C ARG A 209 1.92 -8.31 5.08
N GLU A 210 1.61 -9.58 5.28
CA GLU A 210 1.02 -10.07 6.53
C GLU A 210 2.00 -9.95 7.70
N ILE A 211 1.46 -10.02 8.92
CA ILE A 211 2.26 -10.08 10.15
C ILE A 211 3.22 -11.26 10.02
N ALA A 212 4.51 -11.00 10.19
CA ALA A 212 5.51 -12.06 10.19
C ALA A 212 5.24 -13.01 11.35
N THR A 213 4.94 -14.27 11.03
CA THR A 213 4.78 -15.38 11.98
C THR A 213 6.13 -15.89 12.46
#